data_AF-A0A9P8BN56-F1
#
_entry.id   AF-A0A9P8BN56-F1
#
_cell.length_a   1.000
_cell.length_b   1.000
_cell.length_c   1.000
_cell.angle_alpha   90.00
_cell.angle_beta   90.00
_cell.angle_gamma   90.00
#
_symmetry.space_group_name_H-M   'P 1'
#
loop_
_entity.id
_entity.type
_entity.pdbx_description
1 polymer ?
#
loop_
_entity_poly.entity_id
_entity_poly.type
_entity_poly.pdbx_seq_one_letter_code
_entity_poly.pdbx_strand_id
1 'polypeptide(L)'
;MSMFVPHLGALISIYSTSAAPTPQTRTHVDLSKKNRDPTTLPYKDVASRYTSIPYNATIAKTTLDTVITLFRDYCAFRESVLTPDLKAPFSSAPVDGLKELDVLRTREFKSDFEFHSTVGRVVDSLHDTHASYYEDCYDKYLFIQNSTIYASVIKGMQHFPPRNGPATARRTKNASSPTTADAPLTPNGLDARQVAAGATTVYYQLKDKPHVGVVVVFSHEAIVQELETARQAFKDFHDNGVTHLIIDIQSNGGGGAVSSLDKLSEVFRSSGMVPPFEDLPYLEGGISLPFLRSTLPPFPNPRLN
;
A
#
# COMPACT_ATOMS: atom_id res chain seq x y z
N MET A 1 -21.14 16.79 -20.61
CA MET A 1 -19.71 16.73 -20.25
C MET A 1 -19.64 16.49 -18.75
N SER A 2 -19.52 15.23 -18.34
CA SER A 2 -19.26 14.84 -16.94
C SER A 2 -17.93 14.09 -16.97
N MET A 3 -16.89 14.65 -16.37
CA MET A 3 -15.59 14.00 -16.29
C MET A 3 -15.66 12.95 -15.18
N PHE A 4 -15.57 11.68 -15.55
CA PHE A 4 -15.41 10.58 -14.61
C PHE A 4 -13.91 10.40 -14.34
N VAL A 5 -13.49 10.63 -13.10
CA VAL A 5 -12.11 10.42 -12.64
C VAL A 5 -12.08 9.03 -11.98
N PRO A 6 -11.27 8.07 -12.45
CA PRO A 6 -11.15 6.78 -11.79
C PRO A 6 -10.49 6.97 -10.42
N HIS A 7 -11.18 6.58 -9.36
CA HIS A 7 -10.65 6.60 -7.99
C HIS A 7 -9.62 5.50 -7.80
N LEU A 8 -8.35 5.89 -7.87
CA LEU A 8 -7.24 5.13 -7.33
C LEU A 8 -7.38 5.15 -5.80
N GLY A 9 -7.44 3.98 -5.16
CA GLY A 9 -7.42 3.88 -3.69
C GLY A 9 -6.10 4.43 -3.16
N ALA A 10 -6.09 5.72 -2.81
CA ALA A 10 -4.95 6.36 -2.18
C ALA A 10 -4.92 5.96 -0.71
N LEU A 11 -3.76 5.50 -0.25
CA LEU A 11 -3.48 5.35 1.17
C LEU A 11 -3.37 6.76 1.75
N ILE A 12 -4.38 7.20 2.50
CA ILE A 12 -4.39 8.53 3.11
C ILE A 12 -3.68 8.41 4.45
N SER A 13 -2.35 8.56 4.44
CA SER A 13 -1.62 8.92 5.64
C SER A 13 -1.63 10.44 5.79
N ILE A 14 -2.41 10.94 6.75
CA ILE A 14 -2.41 12.36 7.09
C ILE A 14 -1.27 12.58 8.08
N TYR A 15 -0.15 13.10 7.58
CA TYR A 15 0.92 13.61 8.44
C TYR A 15 0.56 15.04 8.83
N SER A 16 0.29 15.28 10.12
CA SER A 16 0.12 16.64 10.61
C SER A 16 1.48 17.33 10.69
N THR A 17 1.94 17.94 9.59
CA THR A 17 3.01 18.92 9.65
C THR A 17 2.41 20.22 10.17
N SER A 18 2.21 20.31 11.49
CA SER A 18 1.89 21.58 12.13
C SER A 18 2.89 22.62 11.62
N ALA A 19 2.42 23.63 10.89
CA ALA A 19 3.25 24.73 10.44
C ALA A 19 3.98 25.25 11.67
N ALA A 20 5.31 25.13 11.67
CA ALA A 20 6.12 25.40 12.85
C ALA A 20 5.68 26.76 13.43
N PRO A 21 5.05 26.79 14.62
CA PRO A 21 4.69 28.06 15.23
C PRO A 21 5.97 28.90 15.31
N THR A 22 5.85 30.21 15.07
CA THR A 22 6.92 31.19 15.31
C THR A 22 7.72 30.75 16.54
N PRO A 23 9.06 30.66 16.50
CA PRO A 23 9.84 30.00 17.55
C PRO A 23 9.52 30.60 18.93
N GLN A 24 8.50 30.05 19.59
CA GLN A 24 8.35 30.23 21.01
C GLN A 24 9.60 29.59 21.57
N THR A 25 10.28 30.30 22.47
CA THR A 25 11.42 29.80 23.20
C THR A 25 10.95 28.60 24.01
N ARG A 26 10.86 27.43 23.35
CA ARG A 26 10.44 26.18 23.96
C ARG A 26 11.54 25.87 24.94
N THR A 27 11.28 26.10 26.21
CA THR A 27 12.01 25.47 27.31
C THR A 27 11.63 23.99 27.31
N HIS A 28 11.99 23.29 26.24
CA HIS A 28 11.84 21.84 26.18
C HIS A 28 12.85 21.30 27.18
N VAL A 29 12.37 20.96 28.36
CA VAL A 29 13.22 20.44 29.44
C VAL A 29 13.84 19.15 28.94
N ASP A 30 15.12 19.18 28.64
CA ASP A 30 15.89 18.01 28.22
C ASP A 30 16.05 17.05 29.42
N LEU A 31 15.28 15.96 29.45
CA LEU A 31 15.37 14.96 30.52
C LEU A 31 16.70 14.22 30.53
N SER A 32 17.43 14.20 29.41
CA SER A 32 18.78 13.62 29.39
C SER A 32 19.72 14.36 30.35
N LYS A 33 19.39 15.61 30.70
CA LYS A 33 20.12 16.41 31.69
C LYS A 33 19.67 16.18 33.14
N LYS A 34 18.50 15.56 33.37
CA LYS A 34 17.94 15.31 34.72
C LYS A 34 18.08 13.86 35.19
N ASN A 35 17.98 12.87 34.30
CA ASN A 35 18.17 11.46 34.62
C ASN A 35 19.52 10.97 34.10
N ARG A 36 20.37 10.49 35.02
CA ARG A 36 21.74 10.03 34.71
C ARG A 36 21.80 8.69 33.97
N ASP A 37 20.67 8.00 33.81
CA ASP A 37 20.57 6.75 33.07
C ASP A 37 19.43 6.84 32.03
N PRO A 38 19.73 6.87 30.72
CA PRO A 38 18.72 6.90 29.66
C PRO A 38 17.94 5.58 29.53
N THR A 39 18.32 4.52 30.26
CA THR A 39 17.70 3.20 30.16
C THR A 39 16.55 2.97 31.17
N THR A 40 16.40 3.84 32.18
CA THR A 40 15.37 3.71 33.21
C THR A 40 14.68 5.05 33.50
N LEU A 41 13.52 5.28 32.89
CA LEU A 41 12.68 6.46 33.12
C LEU A 41 11.41 6.07 33.90
N PRO A 42 11.07 6.77 35.01
CA PRO A 42 9.78 6.57 35.68
C PRO A 42 8.61 6.84 34.72
N TYR A 43 7.59 5.98 34.74
CA TYR A 43 6.39 6.15 33.92
C TYR A 43 5.76 7.54 34.08
N LYS A 44 5.70 8.05 35.32
CA LYS A 44 5.16 9.38 35.63
C LYS A 44 5.89 10.50 34.88
N ASP A 45 7.22 10.39 34.73
CA ASP A 45 8.01 11.39 34.03
C ASP A 45 7.69 11.38 32.54
N VAL A 46 7.52 10.20 31.93
CA VAL A 46 7.15 10.07 30.52
C VAL A 46 5.70 10.49 30.28
N ALA A 47 4.76 10.06 31.11
CA ALA A 47 3.36 10.49 31.03
C ALA A 47 3.23 12.02 31.11
N SER A 48 4.02 12.66 31.98
CA SER A 48 4.05 14.14 32.08
C SER A 48 4.55 14.83 30.81
N ARG A 49 5.32 14.12 29.95
CA ARG A 49 5.82 14.66 28.67
C ARG A 49 4.74 14.75 27.62
N TYR A 50 3.92 13.71 27.51
CA TYR A 50 2.76 13.73 26.63
C TYR A 50 1.84 14.91 26.95
N THR A 51 1.65 15.23 28.24
CA THR A 51 0.80 16.35 28.66
C THR A 51 1.54 17.70 28.76
N SER A 52 2.83 17.76 28.42
CA SER A 52 3.63 18.99 28.59
C SER A 52 3.38 20.05 27.51
N ILE A 53 2.81 19.64 26.38
CA ILE A 53 2.43 20.55 25.30
C ILE A 53 1.02 21.07 25.60
N PRO A 54 0.86 22.38 25.86
CA PRO A 54 -0.44 22.95 26.16
C PRO A 54 -1.36 22.88 24.92
N TYR A 55 -2.64 22.64 25.15
CA TYR A 55 -3.64 22.69 24.10
C TYR A 55 -3.70 24.09 23.47
N ASN A 56 -3.70 24.15 22.15
CA ASN A 56 -3.88 25.38 21.39
C ASN A 56 -5.13 25.25 20.51
N ALA A 57 -6.21 25.94 20.92
CA ALA A 57 -7.50 25.86 20.24
C ALA A 57 -7.45 26.26 18.76
N THR A 58 -6.61 27.23 18.39
CA THR A 58 -6.47 27.66 16.99
C THR A 58 -5.81 26.59 16.13
N ILE A 59 -4.75 25.95 16.63
CA ILE A 59 -4.06 24.85 15.94
C ILE A 59 -4.97 23.62 15.86
N ALA A 60 -5.63 23.27 16.96
CA ALA A 60 -6.54 22.14 17.02
C ALA A 60 -7.72 22.29 16.04
N LYS A 61 -8.35 23.48 16.00
CA LYS A 61 -9.41 23.78 15.03
C LYS A 61 -8.93 23.61 13.59
N THR A 62 -7.79 24.20 13.25
CA THR A 62 -7.22 24.13 11.89
C THR A 62 -6.89 22.69 11.49
N THR A 63 -6.35 21.92 12.43
CA THR A 63 -6.04 20.51 12.24
C THR A 63 -7.31 19.70 11.98
N LEU A 64 -8.33 19.89 12.82
CA LEU A 64 -9.61 19.18 12.69
C LEU A 64 -10.33 19.54 11.38
N ASP A 65 -10.33 20.82 10.98
CA ASP A 65 -10.86 21.27 9.69
C ASP A 65 -10.18 20.56 8.51
N THR A 66 -8.85 20.39 8.60
CA THR A 66 -8.06 19.71 7.58
C THR A 66 -8.38 18.22 7.54
N VAL A 67 -8.41 17.54 8.68
CA VAL A 67 -8.74 16.10 8.77
C VAL A 67 -10.15 15.83 8.27
N ILE A 68 -11.14 16.62 8.67
CA ILE A 68 -12.53 16.50 8.19
C ILE A 68 -12.60 16.68 6.67
N THR A 69 -11.91 17.68 6.12
CA THR A 69 -11.88 17.94 4.68
C THR A 69 -11.24 16.76 3.93
N LEU A 70 -10.08 16.28 4.38
CA LEU A 70 -9.40 15.14 3.76
C LEU A 70 -10.25 13.86 3.82
N PHE A 71 -10.86 13.61 4.97
CA PHE A 71 -11.72 12.45 5.15
C PHE A 71 -12.97 12.52 4.27
N ARG A 72 -13.62 13.69 4.21
CA ARG A 72 -14.82 13.90 3.38
C ARG A 72 -14.51 13.72 1.90
N ASP A 73 -13.40 14.27 1.43
CA ASP A 73 -13.16 14.47 -0.01
C ASP A 73 -12.30 13.36 -0.62
N TYR A 74 -11.54 12.59 0.18
CA TYR A 74 -10.61 11.57 -0.33
C TYR A 74 -10.82 10.16 0.22
N CYS A 75 -11.58 9.96 1.32
CA CYS A 75 -11.81 8.62 1.85
C CYS A 75 -12.69 7.78 0.90
N ALA A 76 -12.06 6.86 0.17
CA ALA A 76 -12.72 6.03 -0.84
C ALA A 76 -13.88 5.18 -0.30
N PHE A 77 -13.78 4.73 0.96
CA PHE A 77 -14.73 3.82 1.59
C PHE A 77 -15.69 4.50 2.58
N ARG A 78 -15.88 5.82 2.46
CA ARG A 78 -16.70 6.61 3.40
C ARG A 78 -18.13 6.07 3.54
N GLU A 79 -18.74 5.59 2.47
CA GLU A 79 -20.10 5.04 2.53
C GLU A 79 -20.11 3.60 3.04
N SER A 80 -19.05 2.84 2.77
CA SER A 80 -18.91 1.46 3.23
C SER A 80 -18.86 1.37 4.75
N VAL A 81 -18.18 2.30 5.44
CA VAL A 81 -18.13 2.34 6.92
C VAL A 81 -19.47 2.68 7.58
N LEU A 82 -20.45 3.16 6.80
CA LEU A 82 -21.82 3.43 7.26
C LEU A 82 -22.78 2.26 6.99
N THR A 83 -22.32 1.17 6.35
CA THR A 83 -23.19 0.06 5.95
C THR A 83 -23.72 -0.66 7.19
N PRO A 84 -25.04 -0.63 7.44
CA PRO A 84 -25.63 -1.43 8.50
C PRO A 84 -25.54 -2.93 8.15
N ASP A 85 -25.60 -3.78 9.17
CA ASP A 85 -25.76 -5.23 9.02
C ASP A 85 -24.69 -5.89 8.13
N LEU A 86 -23.42 -5.64 8.47
CA LEU A 86 -22.29 -6.30 7.82
C LEU A 86 -22.47 -7.82 7.81
N LYS A 87 -22.18 -8.44 6.66
CA LYS A 87 -22.24 -9.89 6.53
C LYS A 87 -21.13 -10.53 7.38
N ALA A 88 -21.46 -11.62 8.07
CA ALA A 88 -20.48 -12.43 8.76
C ALA A 88 -19.28 -12.78 7.84
N PRO A 89 -18.03 -12.80 8.36
CA PRO A 89 -17.66 -12.73 9.77
C PRO A 89 -17.53 -11.31 10.35
N PHE A 90 -17.86 -10.27 9.59
CA PHE A 90 -17.76 -8.88 10.07
C PHE A 90 -18.94 -8.53 10.97
N SER A 91 -18.66 -7.85 12.08
CA SER A 91 -19.67 -7.50 13.10
C SER A 91 -19.46 -6.12 13.72
N SER A 92 -18.65 -5.26 13.10
CA SER A 92 -18.45 -3.90 13.59
C SER A 92 -19.71 -3.06 13.37
N ALA A 93 -20.04 -2.24 14.36
CA ALA A 93 -21.10 -1.25 14.20
C ALA A 93 -20.69 -0.21 13.14
N PRO A 94 -21.65 0.36 12.39
CA PRO A 94 -21.38 1.49 11.50
C PRO A 94 -20.78 2.66 12.28
N VAL A 95 -19.78 3.32 11.70
CA VAL A 95 -19.12 4.48 12.32
C VAL A 95 -19.18 5.67 11.37
N ASP A 96 -19.87 6.72 11.80
CA ASP A 96 -19.89 8.00 11.09
C ASP A 96 -18.69 8.85 11.52
N GLY A 97 -17.54 8.58 10.90
CA GLY A 97 -16.30 9.28 11.20
C GLY A 97 -16.39 10.80 11.07
N LEU A 98 -17.16 11.32 10.10
CA LEU A 98 -17.33 12.77 9.94
C LEU A 98 -18.10 13.38 11.10
N LYS A 99 -19.19 12.72 11.52
CA LYS A 99 -19.96 13.16 12.69
C LYS A 99 -19.13 13.08 13.97
N GLU A 100 -18.40 11.99 14.19
CA GLU A 100 -17.54 11.82 15.36
C GLU A 100 -16.42 12.87 15.40
N LEU A 101 -15.78 13.17 14.26
CA LEU A 101 -14.80 14.25 14.15
C LEU A 101 -15.43 15.62 14.41
N ASP A 102 -16.65 15.88 13.92
CA ASP A 102 -17.34 17.16 14.12
C ASP A 102 -17.69 17.42 15.60
N VAL A 103 -18.05 16.37 16.35
CA VAL A 103 -18.28 16.47 17.81
C VAL A 103 -17.03 17.03 18.53
N LEU A 104 -15.83 16.69 18.05
CA LEU A 104 -14.58 17.15 18.67
C LEU A 104 -14.39 18.68 18.61
N ARG A 105 -15.12 19.40 17.74
CA ARG A 105 -15.08 20.88 17.67
C ARG A 105 -15.55 21.56 18.94
N THR A 106 -16.48 20.91 19.65
CA THR A 106 -17.11 21.45 20.85
C THR A 106 -16.48 20.92 22.13
N ARG A 107 -15.56 19.96 22.01
CA ARG A 107 -14.91 19.29 23.13
C ARG A 107 -13.74 20.12 23.64
N GLU A 108 -13.65 20.26 24.96
CA GLU A 108 -12.48 20.82 25.62
C GLU A 108 -11.40 19.75 25.82
N PHE A 109 -10.14 20.12 25.60
CA PHE A 109 -8.99 19.24 25.76
C PHE A 109 -8.00 19.84 26.74
N LYS A 110 -7.43 19.00 27.63
CA LYS A 110 -6.49 19.45 28.67
C LYS A 110 -5.08 19.62 28.14
N SER A 111 -4.75 18.95 27.04
CA SER A 111 -3.43 18.98 26.42
C SER A 111 -3.55 18.73 24.92
N ASP A 112 -2.51 19.11 24.20
CA ASP A 112 -2.37 18.83 22.77
C ASP A 112 -2.40 17.31 22.48
N PHE A 113 -1.75 16.51 23.33
CA PHE A 113 -1.76 15.04 23.21
C PHE A 113 -3.15 14.43 23.36
N GLU A 114 -3.97 14.95 24.28
CA GLU A 114 -5.34 14.46 24.46
C GLU A 114 -6.20 14.74 23.21
N PHE A 115 -6.03 15.91 22.59
CA PHE A 115 -6.68 16.25 21.33
C PHE A 115 -6.27 15.27 20.22
N HIS A 116 -4.97 15.16 19.96
CA HIS A 116 -4.40 14.31 18.92
C HIS A 116 -4.76 12.82 19.08
N SER A 117 -4.58 12.28 20.28
CA SER A 117 -5.00 10.90 20.61
C SER A 117 -6.50 10.66 20.40
N THR A 118 -7.34 11.68 20.64
CA THR A 118 -8.79 11.56 20.44
C THR A 118 -9.13 11.54 18.95
N VAL A 119 -8.48 12.38 18.14
CA VAL A 119 -8.63 12.34 16.67
C VAL A 119 -8.19 10.98 16.13
N GLY A 120 -7.03 10.46 16.57
CA GLY A 120 -6.53 9.14 16.19
C GLY A 120 -7.53 8.02 16.48
N ARG A 121 -8.13 8.01 17.67
CA ARG A 121 -9.15 7.01 18.04
C ARG A 121 -10.40 7.06 17.16
N VAL A 122 -10.82 8.24 16.70
CA VAL A 122 -11.95 8.36 15.76
C VAL A 122 -11.58 7.80 14.39
N VAL A 123 -10.33 7.97 13.94
CA VAL A 123 -9.86 7.36 12.69
C VAL A 123 -9.73 5.84 12.84
N ASP A 124 -9.19 5.35 13.96
CA ASP A 124 -9.07 3.92 14.24
C ASP A 124 -10.44 3.21 14.36
N SER A 125 -11.48 3.92 14.84
CA SER A 125 -12.83 3.34 14.96
C SER A 125 -13.51 3.12 13.62
N LEU A 126 -12.96 3.60 12.51
CA LEU A 126 -13.46 3.31 11.17
C LEU A 126 -13.26 1.86 10.75
N HIS A 127 -12.43 1.11 11.46
CA HIS A 127 -12.06 -0.27 11.12
C HIS A 127 -11.47 -0.41 9.70
N ASP A 128 -10.84 0.65 9.20
CA ASP A 128 -10.10 0.66 7.94
C ASP A 128 -8.60 0.71 8.26
N THR A 129 -7.89 -0.39 8.00
CA THR A 129 -6.44 -0.48 8.25
C THR A 129 -5.59 0.45 7.37
N HIS A 130 -6.18 1.08 6.35
CA HIS A 130 -5.53 2.06 5.49
C HIS A 130 -5.78 3.50 5.94
N ALA A 131 -6.79 3.73 6.78
CA ALA A 131 -7.04 5.01 7.40
C ALA A 131 -6.22 5.10 8.69
N SER A 132 -5.36 6.11 8.78
CA SER A 132 -4.53 6.30 9.96
C SER A 132 -4.21 7.77 10.18
N TYR A 133 -4.11 8.14 11.45
CA TYR A 133 -3.73 9.47 11.89
C TYR A 133 -2.53 9.34 12.82
N TYR A 134 -1.41 9.94 12.43
CA TYR A 134 -0.15 9.83 13.15
C TYR A 134 0.41 11.22 13.45
N GLU A 135 0.99 11.34 14.64
CA GLU A 135 1.67 12.53 15.10
C GLU A 135 3.12 12.23 15.49
N ASP A 136 4.03 12.46 14.54
CA ASP A 136 5.48 12.24 14.69
C ASP A 136 6.09 12.94 15.93
N CYS A 137 5.44 13.99 16.45
CA CYS A 137 5.90 14.72 17.63
C CYS A 137 5.91 13.85 18.89
N TYR A 138 5.02 12.86 18.98
CA TYR A 138 4.82 12.02 20.15
C TYR A 138 5.59 10.69 20.07
N ASP A 139 6.04 10.29 18.89
CA ASP A 139 6.84 9.09 18.66
C ASP A 139 8.17 9.11 19.43
N LYS A 140 8.69 10.31 19.71
CA LYS A 140 9.92 10.50 20.50
C LYS A 140 9.79 10.03 21.95
N TYR A 141 8.57 9.82 22.42
CA TYR A 141 8.28 9.37 23.79
C TYR A 141 7.82 7.91 23.85
N LEU A 142 7.83 7.19 22.72
CA LEU A 142 7.43 5.79 22.66
C LEU A 142 8.34 4.92 23.57
N PHE A 143 7.70 4.13 24.42
CA PHE A 143 8.36 3.04 25.11
C PHE A 143 8.57 1.89 24.14
N ILE A 144 9.79 1.75 23.63
CA ILE A 144 10.18 0.52 22.93
C ILE A 144 10.40 -0.55 23.98
N GLN A 145 9.35 -1.29 24.32
CA GLN A 145 9.52 -2.54 25.04
C GLN A 145 10.25 -3.52 24.12
N ASN A 146 11.18 -4.31 24.67
CA ASN A 146 11.82 -5.41 23.93
C ASN A 146 10.84 -6.60 23.78
N SER A 147 9.59 -6.32 23.42
CA SER A 147 8.54 -7.31 23.28
C SER A 147 8.61 -7.91 21.89
N THR A 148 9.31 -9.03 21.76
CA THR A 148 8.98 -10.03 20.74
C THR A 148 7.63 -10.63 21.11
N ILE A 149 6.53 -10.04 20.61
CA ILE A 149 5.16 -10.48 20.92
C ILE A 149 4.81 -11.82 20.22
N TYR A 150 5.73 -12.39 19.44
CA TYR A 150 5.65 -13.79 19.03
C TYR A 150 6.97 -14.49 19.33
N ALA A 151 7.00 -15.25 20.43
CA ALA A 151 7.92 -16.36 20.55
C ALA A 151 7.20 -17.60 20.04
N SER A 152 7.77 -18.28 19.05
CA SER A 152 7.23 -19.56 18.58
C SER A 152 7.23 -20.56 19.74
N VAL A 153 6.07 -21.14 20.03
CA VAL A 153 5.96 -22.27 20.97
C VAL A 153 6.27 -23.53 20.18
N ILE A 154 7.42 -24.14 20.44
CA ILE A 154 7.81 -25.42 19.84
C ILE A 154 7.81 -26.44 20.97
N LYS A 155 6.95 -27.47 20.85
CA LYS A 155 6.80 -28.55 21.87
C LYS A 155 6.51 -28.04 23.29
N GLY A 156 5.66 -27.01 23.42
CA GLY A 156 5.28 -26.45 24.72
C GLY A 156 6.35 -25.60 25.39
N MET A 157 7.49 -25.35 24.74
CA MET A 157 8.52 -24.44 25.24
C MET A 157 8.60 -23.18 24.40
N GLN A 158 8.67 -22.04 25.07
CA GLN A 158 8.80 -20.72 24.48
C GLN A 158 10.29 -20.40 24.27
N HIS A 159 10.71 -20.20 23.02
CA HIS A 159 12.10 -19.88 22.68
C HIS A 159 12.28 -18.37 22.42
N PHE A 160 13.23 -17.75 23.12
CA PHE A 160 13.67 -16.37 22.87
C PHE A 160 15.09 -16.40 22.28
N PRO A 161 15.31 -15.94 21.02
CA PRO A 161 16.68 -15.79 20.53
C PRO A 161 17.39 -14.64 21.26
N PRO A 162 18.63 -14.83 21.77
CA PRO A 162 19.38 -13.77 22.43
C PRO A 162 19.80 -12.67 21.46
N ARG A 163 19.58 -11.40 21.86
CA ARG A 163 19.89 -10.18 21.11
C ARG A 163 21.37 -9.79 21.25
N ASN A 164 22.30 -10.65 20.83
CA ASN A 164 23.75 -10.37 20.89
C ASN A 164 24.34 -9.96 19.53
N GLY A 165 23.73 -8.97 18.87
CA GLY A 165 24.30 -8.30 17.71
C GLY A 165 24.53 -6.81 18.00
N PRO A 166 25.71 -6.23 17.70
CA PRO A 166 25.96 -4.81 17.95
C PRO A 166 24.97 -3.93 17.19
N ALA A 167 24.43 -2.92 17.88
CA ALA A 167 23.50 -1.95 17.34
C ALA A 167 24.21 -0.97 16.39
N THR A 168 24.58 -1.41 15.18
CA THR A 168 24.96 -0.52 14.09
C THR A 168 23.72 -0.11 13.31
N ALA A 169 23.30 1.14 13.52
CA ALA A 169 22.63 2.03 12.58
C ALA A 169 21.79 1.37 11.47
N ARG A 170 20.57 0.94 11.79
CA ARG A 170 19.51 0.80 10.78
C ARG A 170 18.87 2.17 10.54
N ARG A 171 19.67 3.07 9.97
CA ARG A 171 19.17 4.32 9.39
C ARG A 171 18.35 3.93 8.15
N THR A 172 17.17 4.51 8.04
CA THR A 172 16.24 4.38 6.91
C THR A 172 16.98 4.49 5.58
N LYS A 173 17.22 3.35 4.91
CA LYS A 173 17.34 3.36 3.46
C LYS A 173 15.92 3.63 2.95
N ASN A 174 15.69 4.88 2.55
CA ASN A 174 14.68 5.14 1.53
C ASN A 174 14.88 4.09 0.43
N ALA A 175 13.80 3.43 0.03
CA ALA A 175 13.82 2.47 -1.05
C ALA A 175 14.20 3.19 -2.36
N SER A 176 15.51 3.34 -2.59
CA SER A 176 16.05 3.49 -3.92
C SER A 176 15.75 2.19 -4.65
N SER A 177 15.05 2.30 -5.78
CA SER A 177 14.81 1.19 -6.71
C SER A 177 16.07 0.34 -6.86
N PRO A 178 15.96 -1.00 -6.83
CA PRO A 178 17.11 -1.88 -6.89
C PRO A 178 17.91 -1.55 -8.15
N THR A 179 19.07 -0.94 -7.95
CA THR A 179 20.02 -0.64 -9.00
C THR A 179 20.83 -1.93 -9.18
N THR A 180 20.83 -2.43 -10.41
CA THR A 180 21.32 -3.75 -10.84
C THR A 180 20.55 -4.92 -10.24
N ALA A 181 19.66 -5.51 -11.05
CA ALA A 181 19.03 -6.78 -10.82
C ALA A 181 20.09 -7.82 -10.43
N ASP A 182 20.05 -8.30 -9.18
CA ASP A 182 20.58 -9.62 -8.86
C ASP A 182 20.03 -10.58 -9.91
N ALA A 183 20.92 -11.39 -10.51
CA ALA A 183 20.62 -12.25 -11.64
C ALA A 183 19.21 -12.85 -11.49
N PRO A 184 18.32 -12.69 -12.50
CA PRO A 184 16.92 -13.02 -12.34
C PRO A 184 16.87 -14.47 -11.87
N LEU A 185 16.27 -14.67 -10.70
CA LEU A 185 16.13 -15.99 -10.10
C LEU A 185 15.57 -16.89 -11.20
N THR A 186 16.39 -17.76 -11.80
CA THR A 186 15.85 -18.97 -12.39
C THR A 186 15.06 -19.58 -11.26
N PRO A 187 13.74 -19.81 -11.41
CA PRO A 187 12.94 -20.36 -10.33
C PRO A 187 13.70 -21.55 -9.75
N ASN A 188 14.15 -21.44 -8.50
CA ASN A 188 15.26 -22.26 -7.99
C ASN A 188 15.01 -23.76 -8.31
N GLY A 189 15.81 -24.32 -9.22
CA GLY A 189 15.72 -25.72 -9.64
C GLY A 189 14.90 -26.03 -10.90
N LEU A 190 14.35 -25.05 -11.62
CA LEU A 190 13.75 -25.27 -12.93
C LEU A 190 14.79 -25.11 -14.04
N ASP A 191 15.02 -26.18 -14.80
CA ASP A 191 15.85 -26.11 -16.00
C ASP A 191 15.09 -25.37 -17.11
N ALA A 192 15.42 -24.11 -17.32
CA ALA A 192 14.72 -23.22 -18.22
C ALA A 192 15.70 -22.45 -19.12
N ARG A 193 15.27 -22.17 -20.35
CA ARG A 193 15.96 -21.29 -21.29
C ARG A 193 15.35 -19.89 -21.18
N GLN A 194 16.16 -18.88 -20.90
CA GLN A 194 15.72 -17.49 -21.01
C GLN A 194 15.47 -17.16 -22.48
N VAL A 195 14.28 -16.65 -22.79
CA VAL A 195 13.85 -16.21 -24.13
C VAL A 195 14.12 -14.73 -24.31
N ALA A 196 13.75 -13.91 -23.33
CA ALA A 196 13.97 -12.47 -23.34
C ALA A 196 14.07 -11.94 -21.90
N ALA A 197 14.66 -10.77 -21.73
CA ALA A 197 14.70 -10.05 -20.46
C ALA A 197 14.48 -8.56 -20.70
N GLY A 198 13.45 -8.02 -20.04
CA GLY A 198 13.20 -6.59 -19.92
C GLY A 198 13.74 -6.06 -18.59
N ALA A 199 13.41 -4.80 -18.29
CA ALA A 199 13.79 -4.16 -17.04
C ALA A 199 12.91 -4.66 -15.87
N THR A 200 11.66 -5.05 -16.16
CA THR A 200 10.67 -5.42 -15.13
C THR A 200 10.12 -6.83 -15.29
N THR A 201 10.39 -7.49 -16.42
CA THR A 201 9.87 -8.82 -16.74
C THR A 201 10.96 -9.68 -17.38
N VAL A 202 10.99 -10.96 -17.06
CA VAL A 202 11.88 -11.93 -17.73
C VAL A 202 11.05 -13.11 -18.23
N TYR A 203 11.40 -13.60 -19.41
CA TYR A 203 10.65 -14.62 -20.14
C TYR A 203 11.52 -15.86 -20.25
N TYR A 204 10.99 -17.01 -19.85
CA TYR A 204 11.66 -18.30 -19.90
C TYR A 204 10.80 -19.34 -20.61
N GLN A 205 11.43 -20.36 -21.18
CA GLN A 205 10.79 -21.58 -21.66
C GLN A 205 11.37 -22.77 -20.90
N LEU A 206 10.52 -23.63 -20.34
CA LEU A 206 10.99 -24.79 -19.59
C LEU A 206 11.60 -25.83 -20.55
N LYS A 207 12.80 -26.35 -20.25
CA LYS A 207 13.46 -27.31 -21.13
C LYS A 207 12.76 -28.67 -21.11
N ASP A 208 12.36 -29.14 -19.93
CA ASP A 208 11.64 -30.40 -19.76
C ASP A 208 10.17 -30.34 -20.22
N LYS A 209 9.63 -29.13 -20.36
CA LYS A 209 8.26 -28.87 -20.81
C LYS A 209 8.27 -27.77 -21.87
N PRO A 210 8.74 -28.05 -23.10
CA PRO A 210 8.95 -27.02 -24.11
C PRO A 210 7.66 -26.29 -24.52
N HIS A 211 6.49 -26.88 -24.29
CA HIS A 211 5.21 -26.23 -24.53
C HIS A 211 4.81 -25.21 -23.44
N VAL A 212 5.63 -24.98 -22.42
CA VAL A 212 5.37 -24.08 -21.29
C VAL A 212 6.36 -22.91 -21.28
N GLY A 213 5.82 -21.69 -21.37
CA GLY A 213 6.53 -20.44 -21.13
C GLY A 213 6.27 -19.93 -19.71
N VAL A 214 7.27 -19.28 -19.12
CA VAL A 214 7.18 -18.65 -17.80
C VAL A 214 7.50 -17.17 -17.95
N VAL A 215 6.62 -16.31 -17.45
CA VAL A 215 6.78 -14.86 -17.45
C VAL A 215 6.92 -14.42 -15.99
N VAL A 216 8.12 -14.02 -15.60
CA VAL A 216 8.39 -13.54 -14.24
C VAL A 216 8.30 -12.02 -14.23
N VAL A 217 7.32 -11.47 -13.52
CA VAL A 217 7.06 -10.03 -13.46
C VAL A 217 7.51 -9.48 -12.11
N PHE A 218 8.62 -8.76 -12.07
CA PHE A 218 9.15 -8.15 -10.84
C PHE A 218 8.46 -6.82 -10.51
N SER A 219 8.00 -6.11 -11.54
CA SER A 219 7.27 -4.85 -11.37
C SER A 219 6.29 -4.60 -12.51
N HIS A 220 5.22 -3.91 -12.18
CA HIS A 220 4.24 -3.39 -13.13
C HIS A 220 4.57 -1.97 -13.59
N GLU A 221 5.80 -1.47 -13.41
CA GLU A 221 6.16 -0.13 -13.87
C GLU A 221 5.99 0.04 -15.40
N ALA A 222 5.49 1.20 -15.80
CA ALA A 222 5.29 1.56 -17.20
C ALA A 222 6.61 1.94 -17.85
N ILE A 223 7.22 1.01 -18.57
CA ILE A 223 8.45 1.27 -19.33
C ILE A 223 8.15 0.92 -20.80
N VAL A 224 8.26 1.90 -21.70
CA VAL A 224 7.92 1.71 -23.13
C VAL A 224 8.74 0.58 -23.76
N GLN A 225 10.01 0.45 -23.39
CA GLN A 225 10.91 -0.61 -23.86
C GLN A 225 10.46 -2.02 -23.41
N GLU A 226 9.68 -2.09 -22.33
CA GLU A 226 9.14 -3.36 -21.83
C GLU A 226 8.09 -3.94 -22.79
N LEU A 227 7.33 -3.08 -23.48
CA LEU A 227 6.30 -3.51 -24.42
C LEU A 227 6.90 -4.22 -25.64
N GLU A 228 7.96 -3.66 -26.22
CA GLU A 228 8.65 -4.27 -27.35
C GLU A 228 9.32 -5.60 -26.95
N THR A 229 9.90 -5.64 -25.75
CA THR A 229 10.49 -6.88 -25.21
C THR A 229 9.42 -7.95 -25.00
N ALA A 230 8.26 -7.58 -24.45
CA ALA A 230 7.14 -8.49 -24.26
C ALA A 230 6.63 -9.02 -25.60
N ARG A 231 6.39 -8.14 -26.57
CA ARG A 231 5.93 -8.47 -27.92
C ARG A 231 6.87 -9.46 -28.60
N GLN A 232 8.17 -9.21 -28.54
CA GLN A 232 9.17 -10.12 -29.10
C GLN A 232 9.18 -11.47 -28.36
N ALA A 233 9.12 -11.47 -27.03
CA ALA A 233 9.12 -12.69 -26.23
C ALA A 233 7.90 -13.59 -26.52
N PHE A 234 6.71 -13.01 -26.66
CA PHE A 234 5.51 -13.77 -27.01
C PHE A 234 5.54 -14.32 -28.43
N LYS A 235 6.12 -13.56 -29.37
CA LYS A 235 6.40 -14.09 -30.71
C LYS A 235 7.35 -15.29 -30.63
N ASP A 236 8.42 -15.19 -29.86
CA ASP A 236 9.37 -16.29 -29.69
C ASP A 236 8.73 -17.49 -28.99
N PHE A 237 7.87 -17.29 -27.99
CA PHE A 237 7.09 -18.37 -27.40
C PHE A 237 6.25 -19.10 -28.44
N HIS A 238 5.49 -18.37 -29.25
CA HIS A 238 4.68 -18.94 -30.33
C HIS A 238 5.55 -19.73 -31.33
N ASP A 239 6.64 -19.14 -31.82
CA ASP A 239 7.54 -19.77 -32.79
C ASP A 239 8.25 -21.02 -32.22
N ASN A 240 8.41 -21.10 -30.90
CA ASN A 240 8.97 -22.27 -30.21
C ASN A 240 7.92 -23.27 -29.71
N GLY A 241 6.66 -23.16 -30.15
CA GLY A 241 5.59 -24.12 -29.81
C GLY A 241 5.09 -24.05 -28.36
N VAL A 242 5.28 -22.91 -27.69
CA VAL A 242 4.69 -22.67 -26.37
C VAL A 242 3.18 -22.51 -26.51
N THR A 243 2.44 -23.29 -25.74
CA THR A 243 0.97 -23.30 -25.73
C THR A 243 0.39 -23.01 -24.35
N HIS A 244 1.23 -23.00 -23.31
CA HIS A 244 0.84 -22.75 -21.93
C HIS A 244 1.74 -21.67 -21.34
N LEU A 245 1.16 -20.75 -20.56
CA LEU A 245 1.88 -19.69 -19.89
C LEU A 245 1.69 -19.80 -18.38
N ILE A 246 2.79 -19.64 -17.65
CA ILE A 246 2.81 -19.41 -16.21
C ILE A 246 3.24 -17.96 -16.02
N ILE A 247 2.40 -17.15 -15.37
CA ILE A 247 2.75 -15.77 -15.00
C ILE A 247 3.09 -15.78 -13.51
N ASP A 248 4.38 -15.62 -13.21
CA ASP A 248 4.88 -15.54 -11.84
C ASP A 248 4.97 -14.09 -11.37
N ILE A 249 4.12 -13.77 -10.40
CA ILE A 249 4.04 -12.47 -9.73
C ILE A 249 4.41 -12.56 -8.25
N GLN A 250 4.96 -13.69 -7.77
CA GLN A 250 5.23 -13.92 -6.34
C GLN A 250 6.25 -12.92 -5.77
N SER A 251 7.16 -12.43 -6.62
CA SER A 251 8.15 -11.40 -6.26
C SER A 251 7.78 -10.01 -6.78
N ASN A 252 6.54 -9.80 -7.21
CA ASN A 252 6.09 -8.51 -7.73
C ASN A 252 5.78 -7.54 -6.59
N GLY A 253 6.50 -6.42 -6.53
CA GLY A 253 6.30 -5.39 -5.52
C GLY A 253 5.23 -4.34 -5.86
N GLY A 254 4.53 -4.49 -6.99
CA GLY A 254 3.61 -3.49 -7.55
C GLY A 254 4.19 -2.72 -8.73
N GLY A 255 3.63 -1.53 -8.98
CA GLY A 255 3.99 -0.64 -10.10
C GLY A 255 2.77 0.18 -10.56
N GLY A 256 2.89 0.86 -11.70
CA GLY A 256 1.77 1.57 -12.31
C GLY A 256 0.59 0.65 -12.65
N ALA A 257 -0.63 1.02 -12.22
CA ALA A 257 -1.84 0.25 -12.52
C ALA A 257 -2.13 0.20 -14.04
N VAL A 258 -1.88 1.31 -14.74
CA VAL A 258 -2.14 1.46 -16.19
C VAL A 258 -1.26 0.51 -17.01
N SER A 259 0.01 0.40 -16.67
CA SER A 259 0.96 -0.47 -17.36
C SER A 259 0.66 -1.95 -17.23
N SER A 260 -0.06 -2.36 -16.19
CA SER A 260 -0.51 -3.74 -16.04
C SER A 260 -1.54 -4.13 -17.11
N LEU A 261 -2.45 -3.21 -17.43
CA LEU A 261 -3.51 -3.41 -18.42
C LEU A 261 -2.98 -3.39 -19.85
N ASP A 262 -2.02 -2.51 -20.15
CA ASP A 262 -1.40 -2.43 -21.47
C ASP A 262 -0.61 -3.71 -21.80
N LYS A 263 0.15 -4.24 -20.83
CA LYS A 263 0.89 -5.50 -20.98
C LYS A 263 -0.04 -6.67 -21.29
N LEU A 264 -1.14 -6.82 -20.54
CA LEU A 264 -2.14 -7.86 -20.78
C LEU A 264 -2.81 -7.73 -22.16
N SER A 265 -3.16 -6.50 -22.55
CA SER A 265 -3.78 -6.23 -23.84
C SER A 265 -2.89 -6.62 -25.01
N GLU A 266 -1.58 -6.41 -24.91
CA GLU A 266 -0.63 -6.82 -25.94
C GLU A 266 -0.45 -8.34 -26.02
N VAL A 267 -0.52 -9.07 -24.90
CA VAL A 267 -0.52 -10.56 -24.92
C VAL A 267 -1.66 -11.07 -25.79
N PHE A 268 -2.87 -10.56 -25.58
CA PHE A 268 -4.04 -10.96 -26.36
C PHE A 268 -3.93 -10.53 -27.82
N ARG A 269 -3.49 -9.30 -28.08
CA ARG A 269 -3.35 -8.76 -29.45
C ARG A 269 -2.30 -9.54 -30.26
N SER A 270 -1.14 -9.82 -29.69
CA SER A 270 -0.02 -10.48 -30.38
C SER A 270 -0.25 -11.97 -30.60
N SER A 271 -0.98 -12.63 -29.72
CA SER A 271 -1.32 -14.06 -29.84
C SER A 271 -2.51 -14.33 -30.77
N GLY A 272 -3.23 -13.29 -31.22
CA GLY A 272 -4.50 -13.45 -31.91
C GLY A 272 -5.61 -14.06 -31.04
N MET A 273 -5.37 -14.18 -29.73
CA MET A 273 -6.36 -14.66 -28.78
C MET A 273 -7.36 -13.55 -28.51
N VAL A 274 -8.63 -13.81 -28.78
CA VAL A 274 -9.71 -12.99 -28.23
C VAL A 274 -9.73 -13.27 -26.73
N PRO A 275 -9.50 -12.27 -25.87
CA PRO A 275 -9.59 -12.48 -24.44
C PRO A 275 -10.97 -13.03 -24.12
N PRO A 276 -11.07 -14.09 -23.30
CA PRO A 276 -12.35 -14.58 -22.81
C PRO A 276 -12.85 -13.60 -21.75
N PHE A 277 -13.15 -12.37 -22.14
CA PHE A 277 -14.01 -11.53 -21.33
C PHE A 277 -15.41 -12.14 -21.46
N GLU A 278 -15.72 -13.10 -20.58
CA GLU A 278 -17.11 -13.22 -20.15
C GLU A 278 -17.53 -11.85 -19.66
N ASP A 279 -18.70 -11.38 -20.09
CA ASP A 279 -19.32 -10.17 -19.56
C ASP A 279 -19.35 -10.32 -18.04
N LEU A 280 -18.46 -9.61 -17.35
CA LEU A 280 -18.35 -9.71 -15.89
C LEU A 280 -19.68 -9.19 -15.32
N PRO A 281 -20.53 -10.05 -14.74
CA PRO A 281 -21.90 -9.67 -14.33
C PRO A 281 -21.89 -8.57 -13.25
N TYR A 282 -20.76 -8.37 -12.58
CA TYR A 282 -20.54 -7.33 -11.57
C TYR A 282 -20.35 -5.92 -12.16
N LEU A 283 -20.21 -5.79 -13.49
CA LEU A 283 -20.11 -4.51 -14.20
C LEU A 283 -21.45 -4.04 -14.79
N GLU A 284 -22.57 -4.72 -14.49
CA GLU A 284 -23.92 -4.26 -14.89
C GLU A 284 -24.29 -2.88 -14.34
N GLY A 285 -23.50 -2.34 -13.41
CA GLY A 285 -23.51 -0.94 -13.00
C GLY A 285 -22.55 -0.05 -13.80
N GLY A 286 -22.68 0.00 -15.14
CA GLY A 286 -22.27 1.14 -15.97
C GLY A 286 -20.86 1.73 -15.78
N ILE A 287 -19.83 0.93 -15.44
CA ILE A 287 -18.45 1.40 -15.54
C ILE A 287 -18.04 1.35 -17.01
N SER A 288 -18.37 2.42 -17.74
CA SER A 288 -17.82 2.65 -19.07
C SER A 288 -16.35 2.99 -18.92
N LEU A 289 -15.46 2.04 -19.22
CA LEU A 289 -14.02 2.28 -19.38
C LEU A 289 -13.77 2.70 -20.84
N PRO A 290 -13.67 4.01 -21.16
CA PRO A 290 -13.64 4.48 -22.54
C PRO A 290 -12.40 4.02 -23.32
N PHE A 291 -11.37 3.50 -22.65
CA PHE A 291 -10.15 2.97 -23.25
C PHE A 291 -10.27 1.50 -23.72
N LEU A 292 -11.32 0.76 -23.33
CA LEU A 292 -11.55 -0.62 -23.78
C LEU A 292 -12.47 -0.74 -24.99
N ARG A 293 -13.13 0.34 -25.44
CA ARG A 293 -13.79 0.35 -26.76
C ARG A 293 -12.73 0.54 -27.84
N SER A 294 -12.11 -0.56 -28.24
CA SER A 294 -11.29 -0.59 -29.44
C SER A 294 -12.13 -0.09 -30.63
N THR A 295 -11.61 0.89 -31.37
CA THR A 295 -12.13 1.34 -32.67
C THR A 295 -11.86 0.33 -33.79
N LEU A 296 -11.88 -0.98 -33.48
CA LEU A 296 -11.64 -2.01 -34.46
C LEU A 296 -12.78 -2.02 -35.49
N PRO A 297 -12.48 -1.97 -36.81
CA PRO A 297 -13.48 -2.29 -37.80
C PRO A 297 -13.92 -3.76 -37.63
N PRO A 298 -15.19 -4.08 -37.92
CA PRO A 298 -15.67 -5.45 -37.82
C PRO A 298 -14.84 -6.37 -38.74
N PHE A 299 -14.38 -7.51 -38.22
CA PHE A 299 -13.74 -8.53 -39.03
C PHE A 299 -14.73 -9.05 -40.09
N PRO A 300 -14.29 -9.24 -41.35
CA PRO A 300 -15.14 -9.86 -42.35
C PRO A 300 -15.43 -11.31 -41.96
N ASN A 301 -16.73 -11.63 -41.90
CA ASN A 301 -17.24 -12.96 -41.58
C ASN A 301 -16.81 -13.96 -42.68
N PRO A 302 -16.00 -14.99 -42.38
CA PRO A 302 -15.47 -15.90 -43.40
C PRO A 302 -16.45 -17.02 -43.78
N ARG A 303 -17.75 -16.87 -43.50
CA ARG A 303 -18.77 -17.84 -43.93
C ARG A 303 -19.88 -17.15 -44.69
N LEU A 304 -19.63 -16.92 -45.97
CA LEU A 304 -20.62 -16.88 -47.05
C LEU A 304 -19.85 -17.01 -48.38
N ASN A 305 -19.60 -18.25 -48.77
CA ASN A 305 -19.54 -18.76 -50.14
C ASN A 305 -19.72 -20.28 -50.06
#